data_AF-A0A6P8UUR8-F1
#
_entry.id   AF-A0A6P8UUR8-F1
#
_cell.length_a   1.000
_cell.length_b   1.000
_cell.length_c   1.000
_cell.angle_alpha   90.00
_cell.angle_beta   90.00
_cell.angle_gamma   90.00
#
_symmetry.space_group_name_H-M   'P 1'
#
loop_
_entity.id
_entity.type
_entity.pdbx_description
1 polymer ?
#
loop_
_entity_poly.entity_id
_entity_poly.type
_entity_poly.pdbx_seq_one_letter_code
_entity_poly.pdbx_strand_id
1 'polypeptide(L)'
;MGEENSLSKQIGSVERSIVFLRQEHLTLLHGLHLEILSLQKRCSELTSDLEVKPQGRNPIELQEEEELLENRCWDVESRLDEEECTFGELSQELSHKGALVGVLRANLKEKERHFLEELKHRSHCSTILNTELQKQTEAAAYLSFQLHGARQKLHHQRMQQRQGLLARANSQGAQYCAEQISVSPQRPSGASPSSPVVKPKRKSVRSSLRVERSRECVPIEKVTGPAEPTAMPDPALFLHPRRHRARSRHAVAQRQAPLGLEREDEEEGGGEGPMEPQGGAARLLSSAAAPPAAETKAD
;
A
#
# COMPACT_ATOMS: atom_id res chain seq x y z
N MET A 1 67.21 19.74 -104.55
CA MET A 1 67.79 20.17 -103.26
C MET A 1 66.76 20.51 -102.19
N GLY A 2 65.78 21.39 -102.43
CA GLY A 2 64.78 21.74 -101.40
C GLY A 2 63.90 20.57 -100.95
N GLU A 3 63.39 19.79 -101.91
CA GLU A 3 62.37 18.76 -101.66
C GLU A 3 62.95 17.45 -101.11
N GLU A 4 64.16 17.06 -101.49
CA GLU A 4 64.86 15.90 -100.90
C GLU A 4 65.09 16.10 -99.39
N ASN A 5 65.40 17.33 -98.98
CA ASN A 5 65.49 17.77 -97.59
C ASN A 5 64.12 17.92 -96.88
N SER A 6 63.01 17.67 -97.57
CA SER A 6 61.65 17.55 -97.02
C SER A 6 61.25 16.08 -96.90
N LEU A 7 61.42 15.29 -97.98
CA LEU A 7 61.13 13.86 -98.02
C LEU A 7 61.93 13.08 -96.98
N SER A 8 63.23 13.35 -96.84
CA SER A 8 64.08 12.74 -95.79
C SER A 8 63.57 13.05 -94.36
N LYS A 9 63.05 14.26 -94.11
CA LYS A 9 62.46 14.63 -92.82
C LYS A 9 61.11 13.96 -92.59
N GLN A 10 60.31 13.77 -93.63
CA GLN A 10 59.06 13.01 -93.57
C GLN A 10 59.33 11.53 -93.27
N ILE A 11 60.25 10.89 -94.00
CA ILE A 11 60.68 9.50 -93.75
C ILE A 11 61.17 9.35 -92.32
N GLY A 12 62.12 10.18 -91.88
CA GLY A 12 62.61 10.18 -90.50
C GLY A 12 61.56 10.58 -89.46
N SER A 13 60.42 11.15 -89.84
CA SER A 13 59.27 11.36 -88.95
C SER A 13 58.39 10.12 -88.85
N VAL A 14 58.16 9.42 -89.97
CA VAL A 14 57.40 8.17 -90.04
C VAL A 14 58.16 7.02 -89.37
N GLU A 15 59.48 6.95 -89.51
CA GLU A 15 60.32 5.98 -88.78
C GLU A 15 60.20 6.17 -87.26
N ARG A 16 60.23 7.43 -86.79
CA ARG A 16 60.01 7.75 -85.36
C ARG A 16 58.59 7.43 -84.89
N SER A 17 57.55 7.68 -85.69
CA SER A 17 56.18 7.28 -85.32
C SER A 17 55.97 5.77 -85.35
N ILE A 18 56.64 5.03 -86.25
CA ILE A 18 56.64 3.55 -86.26
C ILE A 18 57.34 2.99 -85.02
N VAL A 19 58.47 3.57 -84.60
CA VAL A 19 59.15 3.18 -83.34
C VAL A 19 58.27 3.50 -82.13
N PHE A 20 57.61 4.65 -82.11
CA PHE A 20 56.66 5.05 -81.06
C PHE A 20 55.46 4.09 -80.99
N LEU A 21 54.78 3.82 -82.10
CA LEU A 21 53.66 2.86 -82.17
C LEU A 21 54.09 1.45 -81.75
N ARG A 22 55.29 0.99 -82.12
CA ARG A 22 55.83 -0.30 -81.64
C ARG A 22 56.06 -0.30 -80.14
N GLN A 23 56.54 0.80 -79.56
CA GLN A 23 56.71 0.96 -78.12
C GLN A 23 55.35 0.95 -77.39
N GLU A 24 54.36 1.69 -77.90
CA GLU A 24 52.99 1.70 -77.36
C GLU A 24 52.35 0.31 -77.40
N HIS A 25 52.43 -0.37 -78.56
CA HIS A 25 51.92 -1.74 -78.73
C HIS A 25 52.57 -2.73 -77.75
N LEU A 26 53.88 -2.62 -77.51
CA LEU A 26 54.57 -3.45 -76.51
C LEU A 26 54.12 -3.13 -75.08
N THR A 27 53.92 -1.85 -74.72
CA THR A 27 53.41 -1.48 -73.39
C THR A 27 51.97 -1.94 -73.16
N LEU A 28 51.10 -1.85 -74.18
CA LEU A 28 49.74 -2.35 -74.12
C LEU A 28 49.70 -3.89 -73.97
N LEU A 29 50.49 -4.61 -74.77
CA LEU A 29 50.59 -6.07 -74.68
C LEU A 29 51.08 -6.52 -73.29
N HIS A 30 52.06 -5.81 -72.72
CA HIS A 30 52.56 -6.09 -71.37
C HIS A 30 51.51 -5.80 -70.29
N GLY A 31 50.80 -4.66 -70.38
CA GLY A 31 49.70 -4.31 -69.47
C GLY A 31 48.58 -5.34 -69.48
N LEU A 32 48.10 -5.74 -70.67
CA LEU A 32 47.09 -6.78 -70.83
C LEU A 32 47.55 -8.14 -70.27
N HIS A 33 48.83 -8.49 -70.42
CA HIS A 33 49.37 -9.72 -69.83
C HIS A 33 49.32 -9.69 -68.29
N LEU A 34 49.66 -8.55 -67.67
CA LEU A 34 49.55 -8.37 -66.22
C LEU A 34 48.08 -8.39 -65.74
N GLU A 35 47.16 -7.80 -66.50
CA GLU A 35 45.73 -7.85 -66.20
C GLU A 35 45.18 -9.29 -66.27
N ILE A 36 45.54 -10.05 -67.31
CA ILE A 36 45.18 -11.46 -67.45
C ILE A 36 45.71 -12.28 -66.26
N LEU A 37 46.97 -12.08 -65.85
CA LEU A 37 47.55 -12.76 -64.68
C LEU A 37 46.84 -12.36 -63.37
N SER A 38 46.45 -11.08 -63.23
CA SER A 38 45.71 -10.59 -62.07
C SER A 38 44.28 -11.17 -62.01
N LEU A 39 43.60 -11.28 -63.15
CA LEU A 39 42.28 -11.90 -63.27
C LEU A 39 42.36 -13.41 -63.02
N GLN A 40 43.34 -14.10 -63.60
CA GLN A 40 43.60 -15.52 -63.34
C GLN A 40 43.82 -15.78 -61.86
N LYS A 41 44.70 -14.99 -61.21
CA LYS A 41 44.92 -15.06 -59.76
C LYS A 41 43.60 -14.86 -58.98
N ARG A 42 42.84 -13.80 -59.27
CA ARG A 42 41.58 -13.51 -58.57
C ARG A 42 40.51 -14.59 -58.79
N CYS A 43 40.46 -15.20 -59.97
CA CYS A 43 39.60 -16.34 -60.25
C CYS A 43 40.03 -17.57 -59.46
N SER A 44 41.34 -17.87 -59.37
CA SER A 44 41.86 -18.93 -58.50
C SER A 44 41.55 -18.67 -57.02
N GLU A 45 41.73 -17.43 -56.54
CA GLU A 45 41.37 -17.04 -55.17
C GLU A 45 39.87 -17.23 -54.90
N LEU A 46 38.99 -16.78 -55.81
CA LEU A 46 37.55 -16.96 -55.67
C LEU A 46 37.10 -18.43 -55.79
N THR A 47 37.77 -19.25 -56.60
CA THR A 47 37.54 -20.70 -56.63
C THR A 47 37.98 -21.35 -55.31
N SER A 48 39.16 -21.00 -54.79
CA SER A 48 39.58 -21.50 -53.47
C SER A 48 38.66 -21.00 -52.36
N ASP A 49 38.16 -19.76 -52.41
CA ASP A 49 37.16 -19.24 -51.45
C ASP A 49 35.78 -19.91 -51.59
N LEU A 50 35.51 -20.60 -52.70
CA LEU A 50 34.29 -21.41 -52.91
C LEU A 50 34.48 -22.88 -52.52
N GLU A 51 35.72 -23.40 -52.57
CA GLU A 51 36.09 -24.75 -52.11
C GLU A 51 36.48 -24.79 -50.60
N VAL A 52 36.96 -23.66 -50.06
CA VAL A 52 37.37 -23.46 -48.65
C VAL A 52 36.31 -22.69 -47.86
N LYS A 53 35.34 -22.03 -48.51
CA LYS A 53 33.98 -22.03 -47.95
C LYS A 53 33.66 -23.48 -47.64
N PRO A 54 33.29 -23.84 -46.40
CA PRO A 54 32.91 -25.20 -46.13
C PRO A 54 31.81 -25.58 -47.10
N GLN A 55 31.96 -26.73 -47.75
CA GLN A 55 30.78 -27.52 -48.12
C GLN A 55 29.96 -27.57 -46.83
N GLY A 56 28.83 -26.86 -46.83
CA GLY A 56 28.08 -26.62 -45.61
C GLY A 56 27.74 -27.95 -44.95
N ARG A 57 27.48 -27.91 -43.63
CA ARG A 57 26.83 -29.01 -42.89
C ARG A 57 25.87 -29.74 -43.83
N ASN A 58 26.01 -31.06 -43.90
CA ASN A 58 25.38 -31.85 -44.96
C ASN A 58 23.90 -31.43 -45.09
N PRO A 59 23.28 -31.39 -46.28
CA PRO A 59 21.93 -30.82 -46.42
C PRO A 59 20.87 -31.50 -45.54
N ILE A 60 21.17 -32.71 -45.05
CA ILE A 60 20.43 -33.45 -44.01
C ILE A 60 20.67 -32.83 -42.61
N GLU A 61 21.92 -32.63 -42.19
CA GLU A 61 22.29 -31.97 -40.92
C GLU A 61 21.73 -30.54 -40.80
N LEU A 62 21.67 -29.78 -41.90
CA LEU A 62 21.02 -28.47 -41.92
C LEU A 62 19.51 -28.57 -41.76
N GLN A 63 18.88 -29.60 -42.33
CA GLN A 63 17.44 -29.83 -42.18
C GLN A 63 17.10 -30.28 -40.75
N GLU A 64 17.94 -31.13 -40.15
CA GLU A 64 17.83 -31.56 -38.75
C GLU A 64 18.04 -30.40 -37.77
N GLU A 65 18.97 -29.47 -38.07
CA GLU A 65 19.15 -28.24 -37.28
C GLU A 65 18.00 -27.26 -37.45
N GLU A 66 17.45 -27.10 -38.66
CA GLU A 66 16.27 -26.28 -38.93
C GLU A 66 15.03 -26.83 -38.20
N GLU A 67 14.78 -28.14 -38.28
CA GLU A 67 13.70 -28.81 -37.54
C GLU A 67 13.89 -28.68 -36.01
N LEU A 68 15.11 -28.84 -35.50
CA LEU A 68 15.41 -28.66 -34.07
C LEU A 68 15.20 -27.19 -33.63
N LEU A 69 15.50 -26.22 -34.49
CA LEU A 69 15.25 -24.81 -34.21
C LEU A 69 13.76 -24.47 -34.28
N GLU A 70 13.02 -24.98 -35.27
CA GLU A 70 11.58 -24.79 -35.39
C GLU A 70 10.83 -25.37 -34.18
N ASN A 71 11.13 -26.62 -33.78
CA ASN A 71 10.58 -27.22 -32.56
C ASN A 71 10.90 -26.37 -31.31
N ARG A 72 12.12 -25.83 -31.20
CA ARG A 72 12.51 -24.95 -30.07
C ARG A 72 11.85 -23.58 -30.11
N CYS A 73 11.48 -23.06 -31.28
CA CYS A 73 10.65 -21.87 -31.40
C CYS A 73 9.23 -22.18 -30.92
N TRP A 74 8.62 -23.27 -31.39
CA TRP A 74 7.31 -23.76 -30.94
C TRP A 74 7.22 -23.98 -29.43
N ASP A 75 8.23 -24.60 -28.80
CA ASP A 75 8.31 -24.76 -27.35
C ASP A 75 8.32 -23.42 -26.59
N VAL A 76 8.94 -22.38 -27.17
CA VAL A 76 9.03 -21.04 -26.57
C VAL A 76 7.76 -20.23 -26.81
N GLU A 77 7.17 -20.33 -28.00
CA GLU A 77 5.91 -19.67 -28.37
C GLU A 77 4.73 -20.24 -27.57
N SER A 78 4.60 -21.57 -27.48
CA SER A 78 3.57 -22.24 -26.66
C SER A 78 3.68 -21.84 -25.17
N ARG A 79 4.90 -21.71 -24.65
CA ARG A 79 5.11 -21.23 -23.28
C ARG A 79 4.85 -19.73 -23.09
N LEU A 80 5.09 -18.92 -24.12
CA LEU A 80 4.74 -17.50 -24.10
C LEU A 80 3.21 -17.34 -24.07
N ASP A 81 2.48 -18.10 -24.89
CA ASP A 81 1.01 -18.12 -24.88
C ASP A 81 0.44 -18.52 -23.50
N GLU A 82 1.02 -19.53 -22.83
CA GLU A 82 0.66 -19.90 -21.46
C GLU A 82 0.93 -18.76 -20.44
N GLU A 83 2.09 -18.11 -20.53
CA GLU A 83 2.47 -16.99 -19.66
C GLU A 83 1.59 -15.73 -19.93
N GLU A 84 1.22 -15.46 -21.18
CA GLU A 84 0.30 -14.37 -21.55
C GLU A 84 -1.15 -14.66 -21.11
N CYS A 85 -1.63 -15.91 -21.25
CA CYS A 85 -2.95 -16.30 -20.77
C CYS A 85 -3.08 -16.12 -19.25
N THR A 86 -2.12 -16.63 -18.48
CA THR A 86 -2.12 -16.51 -17.02
C THR A 86 -1.92 -15.06 -16.55
N PHE A 87 -1.11 -14.26 -17.25
CA PHE A 87 -1.03 -12.81 -17.02
C PHE A 87 -2.36 -12.10 -17.31
N GLY A 88 -3.09 -12.51 -18.35
CA GLY A 88 -4.41 -12.01 -18.70
C GLY A 88 -5.47 -12.31 -17.63
N GLU A 89 -5.45 -13.52 -17.06
CA GLU A 89 -6.32 -13.90 -15.93
C GLU A 89 -6.01 -13.08 -14.67
N LEU A 90 -4.73 -12.97 -14.28
CA LEU A 90 -4.29 -12.19 -13.12
C LEU A 90 -4.65 -10.71 -13.26
N SER A 91 -4.54 -10.15 -14.48
CA SER A 91 -4.92 -8.77 -14.78
C SER A 91 -6.44 -8.54 -14.66
N GLN A 92 -7.26 -9.49 -15.11
CA GLN A 92 -8.71 -9.46 -14.91
C GLN A 92 -9.11 -9.58 -13.44
N GLU A 93 -8.47 -10.48 -12.69
CA GLU A 93 -8.75 -10.67 -11.26
C GLU A 93 -8.35 -9.42 -10.45
N LEU A 94 -7.21 -8.80 -10.75
CA LEU A 94 -6.77 -7.53 -10.15
C LEU A 94 -7.75 -6.38 -10.46
N SER A 95 -8.24 -6.31 -11.70
CA SER A 95 -9.27 -5.34 -12.12
C SER A 95 -10.57 -5.52 -11.34
N HIS A 96 -11.06 -6.77 -11.22
CA HIS A 96 -12.26 -7.10 -10.44
C HIS A 96 -12.09 -6.76 -8.95
N LYS A 97 -10.97 -7.14 -8.34
CA LYS A 97 -10.62 -6.77 -6.96
C LYS A 97 -10.55 -5.25 -6.77
N GLY A 98 -9.99 -4.52 -7.74
CA GLY A 98 -9.95 -3.06 -7.76
C GLY A 98 -11.35 -2.44 -7.77
N ALA A 99 -12.25 -2.93 -8.62
CA ALA A 99 -13.64 -2.49 -8.69
C ALA A 99 -14.40 -2.76 -7.38
N LEU A 100 -14.27 -3.97 -6.80
CA LEU A 100 -14.87 -4.32 -5.51
C LEU A 100 -14.38 -3.42 -4.38
N VAL A 101 -13.07 -3.16 -4.30
CA VAL A 101 -12.47 -2.22 -3.34
C VAL A 101 -12.99 -0.79 -3.57
N GLY A 102 -13.24 -0.39 -4.82
CA GLY A 102 -13.91 0.87 -5.14
C GLY A 102 -15.32 0.97 -4.56
N VAL A 103 -16.15 -0.06 -4.77
CA VAL A 103 -17.53 -0.14 -4.24
C VAL A 103 -17.53 -0.12 -2.70
N LEU A 104 -16.64 -0.89 -2.06
CA LEU A 104 -16.53 -0.92 -0.59
C LEU A 104 -16.09 0.43 -0.01
N ARG A 105 -15.13 1.12 -0.65
CA ARG A 105 -14.72 2.49 -0.27
C ARG A 105 -15.84 3.51 -0.44
N ALA A 106 -16.66 3.38 -1.49
CA ALA A 106 -17.84 4.22 -1.68
C ALA A 106 -18.92 3.96 -0.61
N ASN A 107 -19.19 2.69 -0.29
CA ASN A 107 -20.15 2.31 0.73
C ASN A 107 -19.75 2.80 2.14
N LEU A 108 -18.47 2.72 2.49
CA LEU A 108 -17.94 3.25 3.76
C LEU A 108 -18.21 4.76 3.88
N LYS A 109 -17.92 5.54 2.82
CA LYS A 109 -18.20 6.98 2.77
C LYS A 109 -19.70 7.32 2.82
N GLU A 110 -20.57 6.48 2.25
CA GLU A 110 -22.03 6.59 2.37
C GLU A 110 -22.47 6.41 3.83
N LYS A 111 -21.96 5.36 4.50
CA LYS A 111 -22.24 5.10 5.91
C LYS A 111 -21.71 6.20 6.83
N GLU A 112 -20.50 6.69 6.58
CA GLU A 112 -19.91 7.83 7.30
C GLU A 112 -20.80 9.08 7.23
N ARG A 113 -21.27 9.45 6.02
CA ARG A 113 -22.23 10.56 5.86
C ARG A 113 -23.53 10.32 6.63
N HIS A 114 -24.13 9.14 6.51
CA HIS A 114 -25.36 8.79 7.22
C HIS A 114 -25.21 8.90 8.75
N PHE A 115 -24.11 8.39 9.31
CA PHE A 115 -23.83 8.50 10.75
C PHE A 115 -23.63 9.96 11.19
N LEU A 116 -22.97 10.80 10.37
CA LEU A 116 -22.82 12.23 10.66
C LEU A 116 -24.14 13.00 10.56
N GLU A 117 -25.03 12.62 9.64
CA GLU A 117 -26.37 13.19 9.48
C GLU A 117 -27.29 12.79 10.65
N GLU A 118 -27.28 11.53 11.06
CA GLU A 118 -27.95 11.06 12.28
C GLU A 118 -27.42 11.76 13.54
N LEU A 119 -26.10 11.92 13.67
CA LEU A 119 -25.50 12.59 14.82
C LEU A 119 -25.91 14.06 14.90
N LYS A 120 -25.94 14.76 13.76
CA LYS A 120 -26.47 16.14 13.66
C LYS A 120 -27.94 16.20 14.07
N HIS A 121 -28.77 15.30 13.54
CA HIS A 121 -30.21 15.27 13.84
C HIS A 121 -30.47 14.99 15.34
N ARG A 122 -29.86 13.94 15.90
CA ARG A 122 -29.94 13.59 17.33
C ARG A 122 -29.45 14.72 18.23
N SER A 123 -28.36 15.41 17.84
CA SER A 123 -27.85 16.59 18.55
C SER A 123 -28.85 17.76 18.52
N HIS A 124 -29.45 18.06 17.37
CA HIS A 124 -30.47 19.10 17.24
C HIS A 124 -31.72 18.80 18.09
N CYS A 125 -32.23 17.57 18.04
CA CYS A 125 -33.35 17.14 18.88
C CYS A 125 -33.02 17.22 20.38
N SER A 126 -31.80 16.83 20.77
CA SER A 126 -31.31 17.01 22.15
C SER A 126 -31.30 18.48 22.57
N THR A 127 -30.84 19.39 21.71
CA THR A 127 -30.87 20.84 21.97
C THR A 127 -32.29 21.35 22.16
N ILE A 128 -33.23 20.99 21.28
CA ILE A 128 -34.66 21.36 21.41
C ILE A 128 -35.20 20.90 22.76
N LEU A 129 -35.03 19.63 23.12
CA LEU A 129 -35.53 19.06 24.37
C LEU A 129 -34.89 19.72 25.61
N ASN A 130 -33.60 20.07 25.56
CA ASN A 130 -32.96 20.82 26.65
C ASN A 130 -33.52 22.25 26.77
N THR A 131 -33.78 22.96 25.66
CA THR A 131 -34.42 24.29 25.74
C THR A 131 -35.84 24.23 26.28
N GLU A 132 -36.59 23.16 26.00
CA GLU A 132 -37.95 22.98 26.51
C GLU A 132 -37.94 22.61 28.00
N LEU A 133 -37.04 21.73 28.43
CA LEU A 133 -36.82 21.42 29.84
C LEU A 133 -36.39 22.66 30.64
N GLN A 134 -35.56 23.54 30.05
CA GLN A 134 -35.15 24.80 30.66
C GLN A 134 -36.35 25.74 30.86
N LYS A 135 -37.19 25.96 29.84
CA LYS A 135 -38.44 26.75 29.97
C LYS A 135 -39.35 26.22 31.09
N GLN A 136 -39.51 24.91 31.17
CA GLN A 136 -40.33 24.27 32.21
C GLN A 136 -39.72 24.44 33.61
N THR A 137 -38.39 24.39 33.72
CA THR A 137 -37.66 24.64 34.97
C THR A 137 -37.79 26.10 35.42
N GLU A 138 -37.68 27.07 34.49
CA GLU A 138 -37.89 28.49 34.76
C GLU A 138 -39.33 28.80 35.18
N ALA A 139 -40.33 28.21 34.50
CA ALA A 139 -41.73 28.33 34.88
C ALA A 139 -42.01 27.74 36.27
N ALA A 140 -41.43 26.57 36.59
CA ALA A 140 -41.55 25.95 37.91
C ALA A 140 -40.87 26.79 39.01
N ALA A 141 -39.72 27.40 38.72
CA ALA A 141 -39.04 28.32 39.63
C ALA A 141 -39.86 29.61 39.87
N TYR A 142 -40.45 30.19 38.82
CA TYR A 142 -41.31 31.37 38.90
C TYR A 142 -42.58 31.11 39.72
N LEU A 143 -43.28 30.00 39.48
CA LEU A 143 -44.44 29.59 40.27
C LEU A 143 -44.06 29.29 41.73
N SER A 144 -42.89 28.69 41.96
CA SER A 144 -42.36 28.48 43.31
C SER A 144 -42.11 29.81 44.03
N PHE A 145 -41.49 30.78 43.36
CA PHE A 145 -41.29 32.13 43.90
C PHE A 145 -42.62 32.82 44.24
N GLN A 146 -43.62 32.76 43.35
CA GLN A 146 -44.97 33.27 43.64
C GLN A 146 -45.58 32.61 44.88
N LEU A 147 -45.52 31.27 44.99
CA LEU A 147 -46.04 30.52 46.13
C LEU A 147 -45.31 30.87 47.44
N HIS A 148 -43.98 31.04 47.41
CA HIS A 148 -43.21 31.47 48.57
C HIS A 148 -43.55 32.91 48.97
N GLY A 149 -43.68 33.84 48.01
CA GLY A 149 -44.13 35.22 48.27
C GLY A 149 -45.56 35.29 48.83
N ALA A 150 -46.49 34.48 48.31
CA ALA A 150 -47.85 34.38 48.83
C ALA A 150 -47.90 33.82 50.26
N ARG A 151 -47.15 32.73 50.53
CA ARG A 151 -46.97 32.17 51.88
C ARG A 151 -46.36 33.20 52.84
N GLN A 152 -45.36 33.96 52.40
CA GLN A 152 -44.72 35.01 53.20
C GLN A 152 -45.70 36.14 53.54
N LYS A 153 -46.49 36.65 52.57
CA LYS A 153 -47.52 37.67 52.80
C LYS A 153 -48.58 37.19 53.80
N LEU A 154 -49.09 35.97 53.62
CA LEU A 154 -50.07 35.36 54.53
C LEU A 154 -49.50 35.12 55.94
N HIS A 155 -48.22 34.77 56.06
CA HIS A 155 -47.55 34.66 57.36
C HIS A 155 -47.44 36.02 58.07
N HIS A 156 -47.08 37.09 57.35
CA HIS A 156 -47.05 38.45 57.91
C HIS A 156 -48.44 38.90 58.36
N GLN A 157 -49.48 38.64 57.56
CA GLN A 157 -50.87 38.94 57.93
C GLN A 157 -51.30 38.21 59.22
N ARG A 158 -50.98 36.92 59.35
CA ARG A 158 -51.24 36.15 60.60
C ARG A 158 -50.48 36.69 61.80
N MET A 159 -49.23 37.11 61.62
CA MET A 159 -48.42 37.72 62.70
C MET A 159 -48.97 39.09 63.12
N GLN A 160 -49.37 39.94 62.17
CA GLN A 160 -50.04 41.21 62.42
C GLN A 160 -51.39 41.01 63.12
N GLN A 161 -52.21 40.04 62.70
CA GLN A 161 -53.46 39.67 63.38
C GLN A 161 -53.19 39.23 64.83
N ARG A 162 -52.17 38.41 65.06
CA ARG A 162 -51.80 37.96 66.42
C ARG A 162 -51.33 39.12 67.29
N GLN A 163 -50.55 40.06 66.74
CA GLN A 163 -50.15 41.28 67.43
C GLN A 163 -51.34 42.20 67.73
N GLY A 164 -52.27 42.38 66.80
CA GLY A 164 -53.50 43.17 67.01
C GLY A 164 -54.44 42.57 68.06
N LEU A 165 -54.55 41.24 68.11
CA LEU A 165 -55.30 40.54 69.17
C LEU A 165 -54.63 40.70 70.55
N LEU A 166 -53.29 40.59 70.62
CA LEU A 166 -52.54 40.83 71.86
C LEU A 166 -52.61 42.29 72.31
N ALA A 167 -52.56 43.25 71.39
CA ALA A 167 -52.75 44.67 71.71
C ALA A 167 -54.17 44.95 72.24
N ARG A 168 -55.21 44.33 71.64
CA ARG A 168 -56.59 44.44 72.10
C ARG A 168 -56.79 43.79 73.48
N ALA A 169 -56.14 42.65 73.74
CA ALA A 169 -56.12 42.03 75.06
C ALA A 169 -55.46 42.94 76.11
N ASN A 170 -54.29 43.53 75.81
CA ASN A 170 -53.64 44.50 76.69
C ASN A 170 -54.50 45.75 76.95
N SER A 171 -55.30 46.21 75.98
CA SER A 171 -56.24 47.32 76.18
C SER A 171 -57.46 46.99 77.05
N GLN A 172 -57.68 45.72 77.40
CA GLN A 172 -58.82 45.26 78.21
C GLN A 172 -58.38 44.53 79.50
N GLY A 173 -57.09 44.16 79.64
CA GLY A 173 -56.52 43.42 80.78
C GLY A 173 -55.90 44.28 81.88
N ALA A 174 -56.37 45.52 82.08
CA ALA A 174 -55.77 46.50 82.99
C ALA A 174 -56.49 46.64 84.35
N GLN A 175 -57.13 45.57 84.86
CA GLN A 175 -57.69 45.53 86.21
C GLN A 175 -57.84 44.08 86.71
N TYR A 176 -57.51 43.84 87.99
CA TYR A 176 -57.58 42.57 88.74
C TYR A 176 -56.84 41.40 88.08
N CYS A 177 -55.57 41.11 88.40
CA CYS A 177 -54.98 40.84 89.72
C CYS A 177 -55.58 39.61 90.42
N ALA A 178 -54.76 38.55 90.46
CA ALA A 178 -54.77 37.37 91.34
C ALA A 178 -56.08 36.89 91.98
N GLU A 179 -56.45 35.63 91.68
CA GLU A 179 -56.54 34.64 92.76
C GLU A 179 -56.25 33.20 92.28
N GLN A 180 -56.28 32.24 93.20
CA GLN A 180 -55.77 30.88 93.06
C GLN A 180 -56.86 29.90 92.58
N ILE A 181 -56.44 28.74 92.05
CA ILE A 181 -56.74 27.40 92.62
C ILE A 181 -56.13 26.31 91.72
N SER A 182 -55.58 25.26 92.36
CA SER A 182 -54.94 24.13 91.68
C SER A 182 -55.87 22.91 91.59
N VAL A 183 -56.17 22.45 90.37
CA VAL A 183 -56.60 21.05 90.12
C VAL A 183 -55.95 20.56 88.83
N SER A 184 -55.37 19.36 88.87
CA SER A 184 -54.86 18.65 87.68
C SER A 184 -55.76 17.46 87.37
N PRO A 185 -55.89 17.10 86.08
CA PRO A 185 -55.78 15.68 85.76
C PRO A 185 -54.80 15.38 84.61
N GLN A 186 -53.85 14.49 84.91
CA GLN A 186 -53.55 13.27 84.13
C GLN A 186 -53.02 13.41 82.67
N ARG A 187 -51.77 12.98 82.47
CA ARG A 187 -51.17 12.67 81.15
C ARG A 187 -51.73 11.34 80.60
N PRO A 188 -51.61 11.08 79.29
CA PRO A 188 -50.39 10.41 78.77
C PRO A 188 -49.72 11.22 77.64
N SER A 189 -48.41 11.34 77.53
CA SER A 189 -47.40 10.25 77.46
C SER A 189 -47.54 9.34 76.22
N GLY A 190 -47.84 9.93 75.05
CA GLY A 190 -47.64 9.26 73.76
C GLY A 190 -46.13 9.01 73.52
N ALA A 191 -45.78 7.77 73.18
CA ALA A 191 -44.39 7.34 73.08
C ALA A 191 -43.70 7.76 71.77
N SER A 192 -42.36 7.82 71.81
CA SER A 192 -41.51 8.05 70.64
C SER A 192 -41.73 6.97 69.56
N PRO A 193 -41.83 7.34 68.26
CA PRO A 193 -41.72 6.35 67.19
C PRO A 193 -40.28 5.81 67.14
N SER A 194 -40.10 4.59 67.63
CA SER A 194 -38.78 3.94 67.66
C SER A 194 -38.29 3.60 66.26
N SER A 195 -37.07 4.02 65.92
CA SER A 195 -36.44 3.68 64.65
C SER A 195 -36.21 2.17 64.55
N PRO A 196 -36.66 1.48 63.49
CA PRO A 196 -36.37 0.06 63.29
C PRO A 196 -34.91 -0.13 62.85
N VAL A 197 -33.99 -0.17 63.83
CA VAL A 197 -32.56 -0.45 63.60
C VAL A 197 -32.37 -1.93 63.28
N VAL A 198 -32.64 -2.31 62.03
CA VAL A 198 -32.41 -3.65 61.51
C VAL A 198 -30.91 -3.89 61.37
N LYS A 199 -30.33 -4.68 62.29
CA LYS A 199 -28.92 -5.10 62.22
C LYS A 199 -28.72 -6.09 61.05
N PRO A 200 -27.85 -5.80 60.06
CA PRO A 200 -27.55 -6.76 59.00
C PRO A 200 -26.75 -7.95 59.55
N LYS A 201 -27.29 -9.17 59.39
CA LYS A 201 -26.62 -10.40 59.81
C LYS A 201 -25.47 -10.71 58.83
N ARG A 202 -24.22 -10.53 59.26
CA ARG A 202 -23.02 -10.83 58.45
C ARG A 202 -23.07 -12.27 57.89
N LYS A 203 -23.27 -12.38 56.57
CA LYS A 203 -22.85 -13.54 55.76
C LYS A 203 -22.06 -13.00 54.58
N SER A 204 -20.81 -13.45 54.45
CA SER A 204 -19.89 -12.98 53.41
C SER A 204 -20.07 -13.80 52.14
N VAL A 205 -20.68 -13.20 51.10
CA VAL A 205 -20.58 -13.65 49.72
C VAL A 205 -20.25 -12.43 48.86
N ARG A 206 -19.24 -12.57 47.99
CA ARG A 206 -18.72 -11.48 47.15
C ARG A 206 -19.58 -11.36 45.88
N SER A 207 -20.43 -10.34 45.79
CA SER A 207 -21.08 -9.93 44.53
C SER A 207 -21.14 -8.41 44.40
N SER A 208 -20.47 -7.87 43.39
CA SER A 208 -20.34 -6.44 43.14
C SER A 208 -21.47 -5.90 42.25
N LEU A 209 -22.67 -5.76 42.81
CA LEU A 209 -23.80 -5.12 42.13
C LEU A 209 -23.92 -3.64 42.55
N ARG A 210 -22.98 -2.82 42.07
CA ARG A 210 -23.05 -1.36 42.20
C ARG A 210 -23.84 -0.79 41.02
N VAL A 211 -25.08 -0.38 41.31
CA VAL A 211 -25.82 0.75 40.70
C VAL A 211 -25.36 1.16 39.30
N GLU A 212 -25.87 0.48 38.28
CA GLU A 212 -25.91 0.99 36.91
C GLU A 212 -27.40 1.05 36.50
N ARG A 213 -28.00 2.24 36.60
CA ARG A 213 -29.43 2.45 36.35
C ARG A 213 -29.75 3.84 35.80
N SER A 214 -28.93 4.30 34.85
CA SER A 214 -29.09 5.62 34.21
C SER A 214 -28.26 5.78 32.93
N ARG A 215 -28.35 4.84 31.96
CA ARG A 215 -27.82 5.02 30.58
C ARG A 215 -28.30 4.00 29.52
N GLU A 216 -29.51 3.45 29.64
CA GLU A 216 -30.09 2.48 28.67
C GLU A 216 -30.49 3.09 27.30
N CYS A 217 -29.96 4.28 26.95
CA CYS A 217 -30.29 5.02 25.72
C CYS A 217 -29.15 5.01 24.67
N VAL A 218 -28.12 4.20 24.86
CA VAL A 218 -27.09 3.90 23.86
C VAL A 218 -27.03 2.38 23.68
N PRO A 219 -27.26 1.83 22.48
CA PRO A 219 -27.00 0.43 22.21
C PRO A 219 -25.52 0.15 22.48
N ILE A 220 -25.23 -0.73 23.44
CA ILE A 220 -23.88 -1.28 23.61
C ILE A 220 -23.69 -2.38 22.54
N GLU A 221 -23.65 -1.93 21.29
CA GLU A 221 -23.15 -2.73 20.19
C GLU A 221 -21.70 -3.05 20.51
N LYS A 222 -21.42 -4.34 20.72
CA LYS A 222 -20.06 -4.80 21.02
C LYS A 222 -19.24 -4.72 19.76
N VAL A 223 -18.66 -3.54 19.51
CA VAL A 223 -17.62 -3.34 18.50
C VAL A 223 -16.41 -4.17 18.93
N THR A 224 -16.40 -5.43 18.51
CA THR A 224 -15.15 -6.18 18.34
C THR A 224 -14.35 -5.40 17.32
N GLY A 225 -13.36 -4.64 17.80
CA GLY A 225 -12.37 -4.01 16.94
C GLY A 225 -11.63 -5.07 16.11
N PRO A 226 -10.79 -4.66 15.15
CA PRO A 226 -9.88 -5.56 14.46
C PRO A 226 -9.14 -6.42 15.49
N ALA A 227 -9.01 -7.73 15.20
CA ALA A 227 -8.27 -8.64 16.07
C ALA A 227 -6.87 -8.08 16.35
N GLU A 228 -6.40 -8.21 17.58
CA GLU A 228 -5.12 -7.68 18.02
C GLU A 228 -4.02 -8.13 17.04
N PRO A 229 -3.26 -7.20 16.42
CA PRO A 229 -2.39 -7.54 15.31
C PRO A 229 -1.23 -8.40 15.80
N THR A 230 -1.33 -9.70 15.57
CA THR A 230 -0.26 -10.67 15.82
C THR A 230 1.04 -10.13 15.24
N ALA A 231 2.07 -10.00 16.08
CA ALA A 231 3.38 -9.55 15.64
C ALA A 231 3.85 -10.40 14.45
N MET A 232 4.22 -9.74 13.35
CA MET A 232 4.66 -10.46 12.15
C MET A 232 5.87 -11.34 12.48
N PRO A 233 5.98 -12.56 11.91
CA PRO A 233 7.18 -13.36 12.06
C PRO A 233 8.40 -12.58 11.55
N ASP A 234 9.51 -12.65 12.27
CA ASP A 234 10.70 -11.85 12.00
C ASP A 234 11.24 -12.11 10.58
N PRO A 235 11.25 -11.10 9.68
CA PRO A 235 11.76 -11.28 8.32
C PRO A 235 13.26 -11.62 8.29
N ALA A 236 14.01 -11.36 9.36
CA ALA A 236 15.43 -11.71 9.46
C ALA A 236 15.70 -13.23 9.44
N LEU A 237 14.69 -14.08 9.68
CA LEU A 237 14.79 -15.54 9.55
C LEU A 237 15.16 -16.00 8.13
N PHE A 238 14.85 -15.20 7.12
CA PHE A 238 15.25 -15.44 5.72
C PHE A 238 16.57 -14.76 5.34
N LEU A 239 17.09 -13.86 6.19
CA LEU A 239 18.32 -13.09 5.97
C LEU A 239 19.57 -13.77 6.57
N HIS A 240 19.54 -15.10 6.71
CA HIS A 240 20.76 -15.88 6.96
C HIS A 240 21.61 -15.95 5.67
N PRO A 241 22.80 -15.34 5.61
CA PRO A 241 23.66 -15.48 4.44
C PRO A 241 24.06 -16.95 4.32
N ARG A 242 23.74 -17.59 3.19
CA ARG A 242 24.18 -18.96 2.87
C ARG A 242 25.68 -19.01 2.65
N ARG A 243 26.47 -18.86 3.72
CA ARG A 243 27.88 -19.25 3.72
C ARG A 243 27.93 -20.76 3.59
N HIS A 244 28.31 -21.22 2.40
CA HIS A 244 28.50 -22.63 2.06
C HIS A 244 29.62 -23.23 2.91
N ARG A 245 29.29 -23.67 4.13
CA ARG A 245 30.24 -24.35 5.02
C ARG A 245 30.49 -25.75 4.47
N ALA A 246 31.70 -26.01 4.01
CA ALA A 246 32.12 -27.31 3.50
C ALA A 246 31.78 -28.43 4.51
N ARG A 247 31.18 -29.51 3.99
CA ARG A 247 30.52 -30.56 4.77
C ARG A 247 31.53 -31.57 5.31
N SER A 248 32.20 -31.26 6.42
CA SER A 248 32.95 -32.28 7.17
C SER A 248 32.00 -33.40 7.65
N ARG A 249 32.27 -34.63 7.25
CA ARG A 249 31.52 -35.85 7.61
C ARG A 249 32.43 -36.81 8.35
N HIS A 250 32.30 -36.94 9.67
CA HIS A 250 32.68 -38.17 10.40
C HIS A 250 31.89 -38.30 11.71
N ALA A 251 30.79 -39.07 11.66
CA ALA A 251 30.18 -39.76 12.80
C ALA A 251 29.22 -40.83 12.25
N VAL A 252 29.32 -42.07 12.75
CA VAL A 252 28.52 -43.22 12.28
C VAL A 252 27.72 -43.79 13.43
N ALA A 253 26.40 -43.99 13.25
CA ALA A 253 25.64 -45.08 13.88
C ALA A 253 24.17 -45.12 13.42
N GLN A 254 23.77 -46.23 12.77
CA GLN A 254 22.44 -46.88 12.81
C GLN A 254 21.23 -46.08 12.24
N ARG A 255 20.20 -46.70 11.63
CA ARG A 255 19.86 -48.13 11.49
C ARG A 255 18.98 -48.38 10.23
N GLN A 256 19.17 -49.54 9.60
CA GLN A 256 18.25 -50.24 8.67
C GLN A 256 18.01 -49.68 7.24
N ALA A 257 17.65 -50.61 6.35
CA ALA A 257 17.49 -50.58 4.89
C ALA A 257 16.42 -51.66 4.53
N PRO A 258 16.09 -52.07 3.27
CA PRO A 258 16.61 -51.73 1.92
C PRO A 258 15.49 -51.10 1.02
N LEU A 259 15.57 -50.88 -0.30
CA LEU A 259 15.98 -51.69 -1.48
C LEU A 259 16.24 -50.77 -2.70
N GLY A 260 16.96 -51.26 -3.72
CA GLY A 260 17.03 -50.63 -5.05
C GLY A 260 18.38 -50.84 -5.77
N LEU A 261 18.36 -51.49 -6.94
CA LEU A 261 19.55 -51.87 -7.71
C LEU A 261 20.20 -50.69 -8.47
N GLU A 262 21.54 -50.69 -8.44
CA GLU A 262 22.48 -50.66 -9.57
C GLU A 262 22.42 -49.55 -10.65
N ARG A 263 23.56 -48.84 -10.81
CA ARG A 263 24.42 -49.01 -12.00
C ARG A 263 25.88 -48.64 -11.70
N GLU A 264 26.80 -49.07 -12.56
CA GLU A 264 28.26 -49.05 -12.41
C GLU A 264 28.95 -48.01 -13.33
N ASP A 265 30.29 -47.92 -13.23
CA ASP A 265 31.28 -47.25 -14.12
C ASP A 265 31.28 -45.69 -14.10
N GLU A 266 32.41 -44.94 -14.06
CA GLU A 266 33.76 -45.01 -14.68
C GLU A 266 33.75 -44.72 -16.21
N GLU A 267 34.65 -43.96 -16.85
CA GLU A 267 35.87 -43.16 -16.51
C GLU A 267 35.77 -41.80 -17.33
N GLU A 268 36.68 -40.83 -17.54
CA GLU A 268 38.10 -40.45 -17.24
C GLU A 268 38.21 -38.90 -17.43
N GLY A 269 39.32 -38.27 -17.02
CA GLY A 269 39.79 -36.95 -17.50
C GLY A 269 39.35 -35.74 -16.67
N GLY A 270 40.16 -34.71 -16.36
CA GLY A 270 41.51 -34.35 -16.84
C GLY A 270 41.47 -33.31 -17.96
N GLY A 271 42.00 -32.09 -17.84
CA GLY A 271 42.64 -31.41 -16.71
C GLY A 271 43.13 -29.99 -17.08
N GLU A 272 43.61 -29.21 -16.09
CA GLU A 272 44.39 -27.95 -16.20
C GLU A 272 43.81 -26.70 -16.93
N GLY A 273 44.24 -25.50 -16.48
CA GLY A 273 44.38 -24.31 -17.34
C GLY A 273 43.42 -23.12 -17.10
N PRO A 274 43.91 -21.93 -16.69
CA PRO A 274 43.08 -20.73 -16.48
C PRO A 274 43.34 -19.57 -17.46
N MET A 275 42.30 -18.77 -17.78
CA MET A 275 42.48 -17.40 -18.27
C MET A 275 41.26 -16.48 -18.01
N GLU A 276 41.53 -15.31 -17.41
CA GLU A 276 40.72 -14.08 -17.48
C GLU A 276 40.88 -13.45 -18.89
N PRO A 277 39.91 -12.68 -19.44
CA PRO A 277 39.81 -11.27 -19.03
C PRO A 277 38.46 -10.52 -19.19
N GLN A 278 38.18 -9.62 -18.24
CA GLN A 278 37.86 -8.18 -18.44
C GLN A 278 36.65 -7.71 -19.30
N GLY A 279 35.75 -6.95 -18.65
CA GLY A 279 34.95 -5.86 -19.25
C GLY A 279 33.46 -6.16 -19.51
N GLY A 280 32.53 -5.20 -19.46
CA GLY A 280 32.63 -3.81 -18.98
C GLY A 280 31.61 -2.85 -19.62
N ALA A 281 30.57 -2.41 -18.87
CA ALA A 281 29.61 -1.40 -19.37
C ALA A 281 28.83 -0.68 -18.24
N ALA A 282 29.13 0.60 -17.95
CA ALA A 282 28.27 1.47 -17.13
C ALA A 282 28.65 2.97 -17.17
N ARG A 283 28.19 3.74 -18.17
CA ARG A 283 27.77 5.14 -17.93
C ARG A 283 26.85 5.69 -19.02
N LEU A 284 25.77 6.35 -18.57
CA LEU A 284 24.75 6.99 -19.41
C LEU A 284 25.10 8.46 -19.68
N LEU A 285 24.47 9.03 -20.71
CA LEU A 285 24.65 10.42 -21.15
C LEU A 285 23.79 11.42 -20.34
N SER A 286 24.17 12.71 -20.40
CA SER A 286 23.40 13.88 -19.91
C SER A 286 22.21 14.19 -20.86
N SER A 287 21.28 15.14 -20.66
CA SER A 287 21.22 16.42 -19.89
C SER A 287 19.73 16.71 -19.62
N ALA A 288 19.24 17.16 -18.45
CA ALA A 288 19.49 18.38 -17.67
C ALA A 288 19.03 19.71 -18.33
N ALA A 289 17.95 20.30 -17.77
CA ALA A 289 17.48 21.70 -17.85
C ALA A 289 16.50 21.98 -16.65
N ALA A 290 16.25 23.24 -16.27
CA ALA A 290 15.73 23.62 -14.93
C ALA A 290 14.40 24.46 -14.93
N PRO A 291 13.72 24.68 -13.78
CA PRO A 291 12.33 25.16 -13.69
C PRO A 291 12.16 26.63 -13.17
N PRO A 292 11.25 27.01 -12.22
CA PRO A 292 9.99 27.69 -12.54
C PRO A 292 9.75 29.05 -11.83
N ALA A 293 8.62 29.72 -12.14
CA ALA A 293 8.13 30.90 -11.40
C ALA A 293 6.58 31.02 -11.42
N ALA A 294 6.02 31.80 -10.48
CA ALA A 294 4.60 32.19 -10.36
C ALA A 294 4.43 33.71 -10.72
N GLU A 295 3.33 34.47 -10.55
CA GLU A 295 2.11 34.33 -9.74
C GLU A 295 1.01 35.37 -10.17
N THR A 296 -0.22 35.26 -9.63
CA THR A 296 -1.29 36.30 -9.46
C THR A 296 -2.23 36.79 -10.60
N LYS A 297 -3.54 36.65 -10.30
CA LYS A 297 -4.70 37.61 -10.40
C LYS A 297 -5.22 38.25 -11.72
N ALA A 298 -6.57 38.15 -11.84
CA ALA A 298 -7.57 39.14 -12.32
C ALA A 298 -7.51 39.65 -13.78
N ASP A 299 -8.62 40.01 -14.43
CA ASP A 299 -10.03 40.16 -13.97
C ASP A 299 -10.96 38.95 -14.30
#